data_AF-A0A8S3J6R5-F1
#
_entry.id   AF-A0A8S3J6R5-F1
#
_cell.length_a   1.000
_cell.length_b   1.000
_cell.length_c   1.000
_cell.angle_alpha   90.00
_cell.angle_beta   90.00
_cell.angle_gamma   90.00
#
_symmetry.space_group_name_H-M   'P 1'
#
loop_
_entity.id
_entity.type
_entity.pdbx_description
1 polymer ?
#
loop_
_entity_poly.entity_id
_entity_poly.type
_entity_poly.pdbx_seq_one_letter_code
_entity_poly.pdbx_strand_id
1 'polypeptide(L)' 'KSTNNDHHQNNNSTAPTSSLSSTRLQSSKMRSDPNEPHIGKYRFSKTIGKGNFAKVKLARHIPTGREVAIKIIDKA' A
#
# COMPACT_ATOMS: atom_id res chain seq x y z
N LYS A 1 -20.74 -15.96 33.69
CA LYS A 1 -19.43 -15.42 33.24
C LYS A 1 -19.63 -14.82 31.86
N SER A 2 -19.81 -13.50 31.82
CA SER A 2 -19.72 -12.63 30.63
C SER A 2 -18.30 -12.71 30.04
N THR A 3 -17.98 -12.36 28.79
CA THR A 3 -18.51 -11.32 27.89
C THR A 3 -18.24 -11.69 26.42
N ASN A 4 -19.21 -11.39 25.54
CA ASN A 4 -19.01 -11.31 24.09
C ASN A 4 -18.37 -9.95 23.74
N ASN A 5 -17.44 -9.95 22.77
CA ASN A 5 -16.77 -8.75 22.28
C ASN A 5 -17.62 -8.07 21.19
N ASP A 6 -18.04 -6.83 21.46
CA ASP A 6 -18.63 -5.91 20.49
C ASP A 6 -17.56 -5.22 19.64
N HIS A 7 -17.79 -5.12 18.32
CA HIS A 7 -17.29 -3.99 17.52
C HIS A 7 -18.30 -3.60 16.43
N HIS A 8 -18.90 -2.42 16.63
CA HIS A 8 -19.81 -1.73 15.73
C HIS A 8 -19.10 -1.29 14.43
N GLN A 9 -19.64 -1.65 13.27
CA GLN A 9 -19.38 -0.94 12.00
C GLN A 9 -20.47 0.11 11.80
N ASN A 10 -20.11 1.38 12.00
CA ASN A 10 -20.96 2.53 11.70
C ASN A 10 -20.65 3.04 10.29
N ASN A 11 -21.50 2.70 9.32
CA ASN A 11 -21.46 3.25 7.97
C ASN A 11 -22.64 4.19 7.79
N ASN A 12 -22.42 5.50 7.98
CA ASN A 12 -23.29 6.49 7.38
C ASN A 12 -22.52 7.77 7.03
N SER A 13 -22.32 8.00 5.73
CA SER A 13 -21.97 9.31 5.18
C SER A 13 -22.54 9.39 3.75
N THR A 14 -23.80 9.84 3.70
CA THR A 14 -24.36 10.81 2.74
C THR A 14 -23.78 10.82 1.32
N ALA A 15 -24.60 10.41 0.35
CA ALA A 15 -24.42 10.74 -1.06
C ALA A 15 -24.62 12.26 -1.30
N PRO A 16 -23.84 12.86 -2.21
CA PRO A 16 -24.35 13.92 -3.06
C PRO A 16 -24.46 13.41 -4.51
N THR A 17 -25.66 13.55 -5.07
CA THR A 17 -25.96 13.35 -6.49
C THR A 17 -25.66 14.63 -7.27
N SER A 18 -25.36 14.48 -8.57
CA SER A 18 -25.13 15.54 -9.58
C SER A 18 -23.82 16.34 -9.38
N SER A 19 -23.07 16.80 -10.36
CA SER A 19 -23.20 16.88 -11.81
C SER A 19 -21.80 17.19 -12.37
N LEU A 20 -21.52 16.65 -13.55
CA LEU A 20 -20.66 17.14 -14.64
C LEU A 20 -19.50 18.11 -14.35
N SER A 21 -18.36 17.78 -14.99
CA SER A 21 -17.29 18.67 -15.45
C SER A 21 -16.31 19.24 -14.42
N SER A 22 -15.14 18.61 -14.34
CA SER A 22 -13.85 19.30 -14.22
C SER A 22 -12.72 18.34 -14.59
N THR A 23 -12.04 18.67 -15.69
CA THR A 23 -10.76 18.15 -16.14
C THR A 23 -9.71 18.26 -15.03
N ARG A 24 -9.67 17.29 -14.11
CA ARG A 24 -8.49 17.06 -13.28
C ARG A 24 -7.73 15.90 -13.88
N LEU A 25 -6.73 16.24 -14.70
CA LEU A 25 -5.53 15.45 -14.88
C LEU A 25 -4.83 15.31 -13.52
N GLN A 26 -5.43 14.54 -12.62
CA GLN A 26 -4.75 14.04 -11.45
C GLN A 26 -3.83 12.95 -11.97
N SER A 27 -2.62 13.38 -12.30
CA SER A 27 -1.42 12.59 -12.06
C SER A 27 -1.55 12.01 -10.64
N SER A 28 -2.19 10.84 -10.53
CA SER A 28 -2.17 9.99 -9.35
C SER A 28 -0.79 9.33 -9.29
N LYS A 29 0.24 10.18 -9.30
CA LYS A 29 1.58 9.88 -8.84
C LYS A 29 1.41 9.50 -7.37
N MET A 30 1.15 8.21 -7.15
CA MET A 30 1.54 7.43 -5.99
C MET A 30 1.43 8.24 -4.71
N ARG A 31 0.20 8.37 -4.20
CA ARG A 31 -0.03 8.73 -2.80
C ARG A 31 0.91 7.85 -2.00
N SER A 32 1.92 8.47 -1.44
CA SER A 32 2.90 7.80 -0.63
C SER A 32 2.16 7.40 0.63
N ASP A 33 1.68 6.17 0.71
CA ASP A 33 1.08 5.71 1.95
C ASP A 33 2.20 5.78 3.01
N PRO A 34 2.07 6.65 4.03
CA PRO A 34 3.12 6.79 5.03
C PRO A 34 3.30 5.50 5.86
N ASN A 35 2.36 4.55 5.75
CA ASN A 35 2.42 3.25 6.40
C ASN A 35 3.02 2.17 5.50
N GLU A 36 3.38 2.47 4.23
CA GLU A 36 4.03 1.48 3.38
C GLU A 36 5.45 1.21 3.90
N PRO A 37 5.81 -0.05 4.22
CA PRO A 37 7.12 -0.37 4.77
C PRO A 37 8.23 0.06 3.79
N HIS A 38 9.27 0.69 4.31
CA HIS A 38 10.39 1.19 3.52
C HIS A 38 11.74 0.82 4.14
N ILE A 39 12.76 0.64 3.31
CA ILE A 39 14.14 0.46 3.73
C ILE A 39 15.03 1.35 2.87
N GLY A 40 15.77 2.26 3.52
CA GLY A 40 16.61 3.24 2.84
C GLY A 40 15.85 3.99 1.74
N LYS A 41 16.33 3.87 0.49
CA LYS A 41 15.79 4.54 -0.70
C LYS A 41 14.66 3.77 -1.40
N TYR A 42 14.15 2.69 -0.81
CA TYR A 42 13.17 1.82 -1.44
C TYR A 42 11.89 1.75 -0.61
N ARG A 43 10.76 1.94 -1.28
CA ARG A 43 9.44 1.71 -0.70
C ARG A 43 8.90 0.38 -1.20
N PHE A 44 8.61 -0.54 -0.30
CA PHE A 44 8.06 -1.84 -0.65
C PHE A 44 6.57 -1.73 -0.88
N SER A 45 6.10 -2.48 -1.87
CA SER A 45 4.69 -2.70 -2.13
C SER A 45 4.37 -4.18 -1.89
N LYS A 46 3.67 -4.82 -2.82
CA LYS A 46 3.24 -6.21 -2.72
C LYS A 46 4.38 -7.22 -2.82
N THR A 47 4.16 -8.39 -2.22
CA THR A 47 5.03 -9.57 -2.42
C THR A 47 4.73 -10.17 -3.80
N ILE A 48 5.79 -10.40 -4.58
CA ILE A 48 5.71 -10.97 -5.94
C ILE A 48 6.30 -12.38 -6.03
N GLY A 49 7.01 -12.84 -5.00
CA GLY A 49 7.51 -14.21 -4.93
C GLY A 49 7.69 -14.67 -3.48
N LYS A 50 7.39 -15.95 -3.23
CA LYS A 50 7.66 -16.63 -1.97
C LYS A 50 8.36 -17.94 -2.31
N GLY A 51 9.52 -18.18 -1.72
CA GLY A 51 10.24 -19.44 -1.82
C GLY A 51 10.83 -19.83 -0.48
N ASN A 52 11.46 -21.00 -0.43
CA ASN A 52 12.08 -21.51 0.79
C ASN A 52 13.19 -20.56 1.31
N PHE A 53 14.05 -20.09 0.40
CA PHE A 53 15.24 -19.31 0.75
C PHE A 53 15.04 -17.81 0.78
N ALA A 54 13.88 -17.31 0.32
CA ALA A 54 13.68 -15.87 0.19
C ALA A 54 12.21 -15.48 0.01
N LYS A 55 11.93 -14.23 0.35
CA LYS A 55 10.73 -13.50 -0.07
C LYS A 55 11.12 -12.42 -1.06
N VAL A 56 10.37 -12.28 -2.16
CA VAL A 56 10.59 -11.24 -3.17
C VAL A 56 9.44 -10.25 -3.16
N LYS A 57 9.74 -8.96 -3.02
CA LYS A 57 8.75 -7.87 -3.05
C LYS A 57 9.01 -6.93 -4.22
N LEU A 58 7.92 -6.44 -4.81
CA LEU A 58 7.97 -5.28 -5.70
C LEU A 58 8.23 -4.04 -4.84
N ALA A 59 9.15 -3.20 -5.28
CA ALA A 59 9.46 -1.94 -4.61
C ALA A 59 9.73 -0.84 -5.63
N ARG A 60 9.66 0.41 -5.18
CA ARG A 60 10.03 1.57 -5.98
C ARG A 60 11.28 2.23 -5.39
N HIS A 61 12.28 2.48 -6.23
CA HIS A 61 13.44 3.29 -5.86
C HIS A 61 13.03 4.77 -5.86
N ILE A 62 13.09 5.42 -4.71
CA ILE A 62 12.57 6.77 -4.49
C ILE A 62 13.23 7.83 -5.40
N PRO A 63 14.58 7.90 -5.51
CA PRO A 63 15.24 8.93 -6.32
C PRO A 63 14.96 8.82 -7.82
N THR A 64 14.82 7.60 -8.35
CA THR A 64 14.66 7.39 -9.80
C THR A 64 13.23 7.09 -10.21
N GLY A 65 12.35 6.78 -9.25
CA GLY A 65 10.97 6.37 -9.49
C GLY A 65 10.83 5.00 -10.16
N ARG A 66 11.92 4.28 -10.40
CA ARG A 66 11.90 2.98 -11.11
C ARG A 66 11.41 1.86 -10.21
N GLU A 67 10.63 0.96 -10.78
CA GLU A 67 10.20 -0.27 -10.14
C GLU A 67 11.33 -1.31 -10.16
N VAL A 68 11.50 -2.01 -9.05
CA VAL A 68 12.54 -3.02 -8.84
C VAL A 68 11.97 -4.19 -8.06
N ALA A 69 12.53 -5.39 -8.28
CA ALA A 69 12.28 -6.56 -7.43
C ALA A 69 13.38 -6.67 -6.36
N ILE A 70 12.99 -6.78 -5.10
CA ILE A 70 13.92 -6.95 -3.98
C ILE A 70 13.77 -8.35 -3.40
N LYS A 71 14.87 -9.11 -3.37
CA LYS A 71 14.97 -10.43 -2.73
C LYS A 71 15.44 -10.24 -1.29
N ILE A 72 14.63 -10.70 -0.35
CA ILE A 72 14.84 -10.63 1.10
C ILE A 72 15.19 -12.02 1.59
N ILE A 73 16.31 -12.15 2.28
CA ILE A 73 16.88 -13.42 2.77
C ILE A 73 17.20 -13.22 4.26
N ASP A 74 16.85 -14.19 5.09
CA ASP A 74 17.20 -14.16 6.50
C ASP A 74 18.71 -14.35 6.66
N LYS A 75 19.33 -13.59 7.56
CA LYS A 75 20.75 -13.74 7.87
C LYS A 75 20.90 -14.91 8.85
N ALA A 76 21.82 -15.83 8.56
CA ALA A 76 22.23 -16.91 9.46
C ALA A 76 23.06 -16.38 10.64
#